data_AF-A0A074TJ88-F1
#
_entry.id   AF-A0A074TJ88-F1
#
_cell.length_a   1.000
_cell.length_b   1.000
_cell.length_c   1.000
_cell.angle_alpha   90.00
_cell.angle_beta   90.00
_cell.angle_gamma   90.00
#
_symmetry.space_group_name_H-M   'P 1'
#
loop_
_entity.id
_entity.type
_entity.pdbx_description
1 polymer ?
#
loop_
_entity_poly.entity_id
_entity_poly.type
_entity_poly.pdbx_seq_one_letter_code
_entity_poly.pdbx_strand_id
1 'polypeptide(L)'
;MDIDKKEDPFNGKWAVVTVNERLPSRGEQIARARAWGVTESMLGRKDISALIVDDVTGKRTTNWPGLLKKRAVFLDVMGTVLPAGDQVFFATPLCIGFSPAHARQTIERIWSCGMLVYVHTVRGNGSALYEAGDDITDLLDMVAAEQNAANVRKSRNKV
;
A
#
# COMPACT_ATOMS: atom_id res chain seq x y z
N MET A 1 17.61 -20.10 27.45
CA MET A 1 16.44 -19.31 27.88
C MET A 1 15.63 -19.10 26.63
N ASP A 2 14.77 -20.07 26.33
CA ASP A 2 13.84 -19.96 25.21
C ASP A 2 12.77 -18.97 25.60
N ILE A 3 12.86 -17.77 25.04
CA ILE A 3 11.79 -16.79 25.13
C ILE A 3 10.72 -17.29 24.16
N ASP A 4 9.71 -17.98 24.70
CA ASP A 4 8.44 -18.21 24.01
C ASP A 4 7.89 -16.84 23.60
N LYS A 5 8.22 -16.41 22.37
CA LYS A 5 7.54 -15.29 21.72
C LYS A 5 6.10 -15.76 21.51
N LYS A 6 5.20 -15.35 22.40
CA LYS A 6 3.77 -15.38 22.10
C LYS A 6 3.57 -14.63 20.78
N GLU A 7 3.02 -15.32 19.79
CA GLU A 7 2.60 -14.67 18.55
C GLU A 7 1.58 -13.60 18.92
N ASP A 8 1.88 -12.34 18.59
CA ASP A 8 0.92 -11.27 18.80
C ASP A 8 -0.32 -11.55 17.94
N PRO A 9 -1.54 -11.47 18.51
CA PRO A 9 -2.76 -11.67 17.74
C PRO A 9 -2.81 -10.67 16.59
N PHE A 10 -3.31 -11.12 15.43
CA PHE A 10 -3.48 -10.26 14.27
C PHE A 10 -4.34 -9.04 14.63
N ASN A 11 -3.86 -7.85 14.29
CA ASN A 11 -4.41 -6.58 14.75
C ASN A 11 -5.22 -5.84 13.68
N GLY A 12 -5.63 -6.52 12.61
CA GLY A 12 -6.40 -5.93 11.51
C GLY A 12 -5.57 -5.03 10.58
N LYS A 13 -4.24 -4.97 10.73
CA LYS A 13 -3.37 -4.11 9.91
C LYS A 13 -2.66 -4.88 8.81
N TRP A 14 -3.04 -4.60 7.58
CA TRP A 14 -2.40 -5.10 6.36
C TRP A 14 -1.49 -4.04 5.77
N ALA A 15 -0.44 -4.45 5.04
CA ALA A 15 0.39 -3.53 4.27
C ALA A 15 0.51 -3.98 2.83
N VAL A 16 0.26 -3.06 1.90
CA VAL A 16 0.54 -3.28 0.48
C VAL A 16 1.85 -2.58 0.12
N VAL A 17 2.84 -3.39 -0.24
CA VAL A 17 4.18 -2.94 -0.65
C VAL A 17 4.29 -3.04 -2.16
N THR A 18 4.48 -1.90 -2.82
CA THR A 18 4.58 -1.85 -4.29
C THR A 18 5.99 -1.47 -4.69
N VAL A 19 6.74 -2.38 -5.30
CA VAL A 19 8.13 -2.16 -5.67
C VAL A 19 8.20 -1.66 -7.12
N ASN A 20 8.65 -0.42 -7.28
CA ASN A 20 8.88 0.23 -8.58
C ASN A 20 9.92 1.35 -8.41
N GLU A 21 10.63 1.72 -9.47
CA GLU A 21 11.68 2.75 -9.44
C GLU A 21 11.16 4.16 -9.12
N ARG A 22 9.84 4.37 -9.21
CA ARG A 22 9.18 5.65 -8.90
C ARG A 22 8.72 5.75 -7.45
N LEU A 23 8.81 4.67 -6.67
CA LEU A 23 8.26 4.55 -5.33
C LEU A 23 9.39 4.46 -4.29
N PRO A 24 9.10 4.68 -2.99
CA PRO A 24 10.05 4.35 -1.93
C PRO A 24 10.55 2.91 -2.05
N SER A 25 11.76 2.64 -1.58
CA SER A 25 12.33 1.29 -1.68
C SER A 25 11.47 0.26 -0.93
N ARG A 26 11.55 -1.02 -1.30
CA ARG A 26 10.86 -2.11 -0.58
C ARG A 26 11.15 -2.05 0.92
N GLY A 27 12.42 -1.90 1.29
CA GLY A 27 12.84 -1.85 2.69
C GLY A 27 12.25 -0.65 3.43
N GLU A 28 12.18 0.51 2.78
CA GLU A 28 11.59 1.72 3.37
C GLU A 28 10.08 1.58 3.58
N GLN A 29 9.35 1.00 2.62
CA GLN A 29 7.93 0.76 2.76
C GLN A 29 7.63 -0.21 3.92
N ILE A 30 8.41 -1.29 4.03
CA ILE A 30 8.29 -2.27 5.12
C ILE A 30 8.61 -1.62 6.47
N ALA A 31 9.69 -0.83 6.55
CA ALA A 31 10.07 -0.15 7.79
C ALA A 31 8.98 0.82 8.28
N ARG A 32 8.34 1.56 7.36
CA ARG A 32 7.21 2.45 7.69
C ARG A 32 5.96 1.67 8.09
N ALA A 33 5.66 0.55 7.41
CA ALA A 33 4.55 -0.34 7.75
C ALA A 33 4.71 -0.92 9.17
N ARG A 34 5.92 -1.36 9.52
CA ARG A 34 6.29 -1.80 10.87
C ARG A 34 6.14 -0.68 11.88
N ALA A 35 6.64 0.52 11.59
CA ALA A 35 6.53 1.66 12.49
C ALA A 35 5.08 2.05 12.79
N TRP A 36 4.17 1.85 11.82
CA TRP A 36 2.73 2.04 12.01
C TRP A 36 2.05 0.90 12.78
N GLY A 37 2.68 -0.28 12.84
CA GLY A 37 2.25 -1.42 13.66
C GLY A 37 1.66 -2.59 12.88
N VAL A 38 2.06 -2.81 11.62
CA VAL A 38 1.76 -4.09 10.94
C VAL A 38 2.41 -5.23 11.73
N THR A 39 1.62 -6.25 12.06
CA THR A 39 2.12 -7.43 12.80
C THR A 39 3.21 -8.12 12.00
N GLU A 40 4.41 -8.16 12.56
CA GLU A 40 5.52 -8.91 11.99
C GLU A 40 5.46 -10.35 12.46
N SER A 41 5.40 -11.29 11.51
CA SER A 41 5.48 -12.70 11.82
C SER A 41 6.44 -13.41 10.88
N MET A 42 7.29 -14.25 11.46
CA MET A 42 8.31 -15.00 10.76
C MET A 42 8.11 -16.47 11.07
N LEU A 43 7.81 -17.28 10.06
CA LEU A 43 7.78 -18.74 10.18
C LEU A 43 9.07 -19.30 9.59
N GLY A 44 10.02 -19.61 10.47
CA GLY A 44 11.39 -19.95 10.08
C GLY A 44 12.09 -18.75 9.43
N ARG A 45 12.50 -18.88 8.15
CA ARG A 45 13.10 -17.78 7.36
C ARG A 45 12.08 -17.05 6.48
N LYS A 46 10.80 -17.42 6.55
CA LYS A 46 9.76 -16.88 5.68
C LYS A 46 8.96 -15.82 6.43
N ASP A 47 8.90 -14.64 5.84
CA ASP A 47 8.03 -13.56 6.28
C ASP A 47 6.57 -13.93 5.98
N ILE A 48 5.79 -14.11 7.04
CA ILE A 48 4.34 -14.38 7.00
C ILE A 48 3.55 -13.23 7.62
N SER A 49 4.18 -12.06 7.75
CA SER A 49 3.51 -10.83 8.14
C SER A 49 2.36 -10.52 7.18
N ALA A 50 1.44 -9.65 7.60
CA ALA A 50 0.30 -9.20 6.80
C ALA A 50 0.73 -8.26 5.63
N LEU A 51 1.71 -8.70 4.83
CA LEU A 51 2.36 -7.97 3.76
C LEU A 51 1.97 -8.54 2.39
N ILE A 52 1.45 -7.66 1.55
CA ILE A 52 1.10 -7.95 0.17
C ILE A 52 2.13 -7.24 -0.71
N VAL A 53 3.05 -8.01 -1.29
CA VAL A 53 4.16 -7.46 -2.08
C VAL A 53 3.90 -7.64 -3.57
N ASP A 54 3.70 -6.53 -4.28
CA ASP A 54 3.71 -6.49 -5.74
C ASP A 54 5.03 -5.89 -6.24
N ASP A 55 5.86 -6.71 -6.88
CA ASP A 55 7.09 -6.25 -7.53
C ASP A 55 6.85 -6.05 -9.03
N VAL A 56 6.87 -4.79 -9.45
CA VAL A 56 6.67 -4.36 -10.83
C VAL A 56 7.88 -3.56 -11.32
N THR A 57 9.07 -3.86 -10.80
CA THR A 57 10.34 -3.27 -11.23
C THR A 57 10.57 -3.52 -12.72
N GLY A 58 11.08 -2.51 -13.43
CA GLY A 58 11.34 -2.54 -14.86
C GLY A 58 10.09 -2.51 -15.74
N LYS A 59 8.87 -2.52 -15.18
CA LYS A 59 7.64 -2.52 -15.96
C LYS A 59 7.26 -1.12 -16.42
N ARG A 60 6.90 -1.00 -17.69
CA ARG A 60 6.37 0.22 -18.31
C ARG A 60 5.01 -0.08 -18.89
N THR A 61 3.96 0.33 -18.20
CA THR A 61 2.58 0.13 -18.63
C THR A 61 1.69 1.24 -18.08
N THR A 62 0.52 1.38 -18.68
CA THR A 62 -0.62 2.11 -18.12
C THR A 62 -1.69 1.15 -17.59
N ASN A 63 -1.66 -0.12 -18.02
CA ASN A 63 -2.49 -1.20 -17.51
C ASN A 63 -1.81 -1.88 -16.30
N TRP A 64 -1.93 -1.25 -15.14
CA TRP A 64 -1.38 -1.73 -13.88
C TRP A 64 -2.15 -2.89 -13.23
N PRO A 65 -3.50 -2.98 -13.31
CA PRO A 65 -4.25 -4.07 -12.68
C PRO A 65 -3.73 -5.47 -13.02
N GLY A 66 -3.31 -5.71 -14.28
CA GLY A 66 -2.76 -7.01 -14.70
C GLY A 66 -1.37 -7.35 -14.14
N LEU A 67 -0.66 -6.39 -13.56
CA LEU A 67 0.67 -6.57 -12.98
C LEU A 67 0.66 -6.64 -11.45
N LEU A 68 -0.33 -6.03 -10.80
CA LEU A 68 -0.50 -6.02 -9.34
C LEU A 68 -1.27 -7.25 -8.85
N LYS A 69 -0.75 -8.43 -9.19
CA LYS A 69 -1.45 -9.72 -9.02
C LYS A 69 -1.65 -10.08 -7.55
N LYS A 70 -0.70 -9.75 -6.67
CA LYS A 70 -0.81 -10.10 -5.25
C LYS A 70 -1.87 -9.25 -4.57
N ARG A 71 -1.93 -7.96 -4.88
CA ARG A 71 -3.01 -7.08 -4.43
C ARG A 71 -4.37 -7.53 -4.97
N ALA A 72 -4.48 -7.90 -6.24
CA ALA A 72 -5.73 -8.38 -6.80
C ALA A 72 -6.26 -9.61 -6.04
N VAL A 73 -5.42 -10.64 -5.88
CA VAL A 73 -5.78 -11.86 -5.13
C VAL A 73 -6.16 -11.53 -3.68
N PHE A 74 -5.42 -10.63 -3.03
CA PHE A 74 -5.75 -10.17 -1.67
C PHE A 74 -7.15 -9.54 -1.61
N LEU A 75 -7.46 -8.60 -2.50
CA LEU A 75 -8.76 -7.92 -2.52
C LEU A 75 -9.92 -8.85 -2.89
N ASP A 76 -9.68 -9.88 -3.69
CA ASP A 76 -10.69 -10.89 -3.99
C ASP A 76 -11.02 -11.77 -2.78
N VAL A 77 -10.00 -12.17 -2.01
CA VAL A 77 -10.20 -12.89 -0.75
C VAL A 77 -10.91 -12.00 0.27
N MET A 78 -10.46 -10.75 0.44
CA MET A 78 -11.08 -9.83 1.41
C MET A 78 -12.49 -9.39 1.00
N GLY A 79 -12.79 -9.32 -0.29
CA GLY A 79 -14.16 -9.11 -0.76
C GLY A 79 -15.10 -10.27 -0.43
N THR A 80 -14.57 -11.47 -0.15
CA THR A 80 -15.37 -12.63 0.28
C THR A 80 -15.55 -12.65 1.80
N VAL A 81 -14.49 -12.35 2.55
CA VAL A 81 -14.49 -12.41 4.03
C VAL A 81 -15.12 -11.16 4.66
N LEU A 82 -14.99 -10.01 4.00
CA LEU A 82 -15.44 -8.69 4.47
C LEU A 82 -14.93 -8.35 5.88
N PRO A 83 -13.61 -8.22 6.08
CA PRO A 83 -13.04 -7.91 7.39
C PRO A 83 -13.29 -6.44 7.75
N ALA A 84 -14.49 -6.15 8.27
CA ALA A 84 -14.92 -4.80 8.59
C ALA A 84 -13.97 -4.12 9.59
N GLY A 85 -13.46 -2.93 9.24
CA GLY A 85 -12.58 -2.14 10.09
C GLY A 85 -11.09 -2.49 9.99
N ASP A 86 -10.72 -3.55 9.26
CA ASP A 86 -9.32 -3.80 8.93
C ASP A 86 -8.75 -2.64 8.09
N GLN A 87 -7.45 -2.38 8.22
CA GLN A 87 -6.78 -1.22 7.66
C GLN A 87 -5.69 -1.66 6.67
N VAL A 88 -5.66 -1.03 5.50
CA VAL A 88 -4.65 -1.29 4.47
C VAL A 88 -3.67 -0.12 4.39
N PHE A 89 -2.42 -0.38 4.75
CA PHE A 89 -1.32 0.57 4.70
C PHE A 89 -0.76 0.74 3.29
N PHE A 90 -0.50 2.01 2.96
CA PHE A 90 0.34 2.45 1.85
C PHE A 90 1.36 3.49 2.33
N ALA A 91 2.60 3.37 1.87
CA ALA A 91 3.67 4.27 2.31
C ALA A 91 3.52 5.71 1.81
N THR A 92 3.00 5.88 0.59
CA THR A 92 2.76 7.17 -0.09
C THR A 92 1.52 7.07 -0.98
N PRO A 93 0.87 8.18 -1.35
CA PRO A 93 -0.24 8.21 -2.30
C PRO A 93 0.04 7.43 -3.58
N LEU A 94 1.23 7.58 -4.19
CA LEU A 94 1.57 6.87 -5.44
C LEU A 94 1.71 5.34 -5.26
N CYS A 95 1.87 4.83 -4.03
CA CYS A 95 1.82 3.39 -3.75
C CYS A 95 0.39 2.83 -3.85
N ILE A 96 -0.64 3.65 -3.65
CA ILE A 96 -2.04 3.26 -3.79
C ILE A 96 -2.34 3.01 -5.26
N GLY A 97 -1.89 3.87 -6.15
CA GLY A 97 -2.01 3.68 -7.58
C GLY A 97 -1.14 4.66 -8.36
N PHE A 98 -0.60 4.19 -9.49
CA PHE A 98 0.28 4.98 -10.36
C PHE A 98 -0.39 6.13 -11.12
N SER A 99 -1.67 6.42 -10.86
CA SER A 99 -2.45 7.56 -11.37
C SER A 99 -3.65 7.82 -10.45
N PRO A 100 -4.28 9.01 -10.50
CA PRO A 100 -5.48 9.31 -9.72
C PRO A 100 -6.62 8.30 -9.97
N ALA A 101 -6.88 7.96 -11.23
CA ALA A 101 -7.92 6.99 -11.58
C ALA A 101 -7.63 5.59 -11.00
N HIS A 102 -6.37 5.14 -11.05
CA HIS A 102 -5.99 3.84 -10.50
C HIS A 102 -6.01 3.82 -8.97
N ALA A 103 -5.61 4.93 -8.32
CA ALA A 103 -5.69 5.07 -6.87
C ALA A 103 -7.14 5.06 -6.41
N ARG A 104 -8.03 5.82 -7.06
CA ARG A 104 -9.48 5.82 -6.80
C ARG A 104 -10.07 4.41 -6.88
N GLN A 105 -9.82 3.69 -7.99
CA GLN A 105 -10.30 2.33 -8.16
C GLN A 105 -9.82 1.40 -7.04
N THR A 106 -8.56 1.55 -6.62
CA THR A 106 -7.99 0.75 -5.52
C THR A 106 -8.68 1.07 -4.19
N ILE A 107 -8.88 2.35 -3.87
CA ILE A 107 -9.53 2.80 -2.63
C ILE A 107 -10.97 2.29 -2.58
N GLU A 108 -11.74 2.52 -3.65
CA GLU A 108 -13.13 2.08 -3.73
C GLU A 108 -13.23 0.55 -3.63
N ARG A 109 -12.28 -0.20 -4.21
CA ARG A 109 -12.22 -1.66 -4.04
C ARG A 109 -11.93 -2.06 -2.59
N ILE A 110 -10.99 -1.40 -1.91
CA ILE A 110 -10.69 -1.67 -0.49
C ILE A 110 -11.93 -1.38 0.38
N TRP A 111 -12.60 -0.25 0.16
CA TRP A 111 -13.84 0.09 0.85
C TRP A 111 -14.96 -0.92 0.58
N SER A 112 -15.07 -1.45 -0.64
CA SER A 112 -16.04 -2.50 -0.96
C SER A 112 -15.79 -3.81 -0.19
N CYS A 113 -14.57 -4.01 0.33
CA CYS A 113 -14.22 -5.12 1.22
C CYS A 113 -14.51 -4.82 2.71
N GLY A 114 -15.07 -3.64 3.04
CA GLY A 114 -15.30 -3.21 4.44
C GLY A 114 -14.05 -2.68 5.15
N MET A 115 -12.95 -2.49 4.44
CA MET A 115 -11.66 -2.07 5.01
C MET A 115 -11.43 -0.57 4.86
N LEU A 116 -10.47 -0.04 5.62
CA LEU A 116 -10.03 1.36 5.61
C LEU A 116 -8.69 1.52 4.89
N VAL A 117 -8.39 2.71 4.38
CA VAL A 117 -7.12 3.01 3.69
C VAL A 117 -6.26 3.91 4.55
N TYR A 118 -5.12 3.42 5.01
CA TYR A 118 -4.13 4.21 5.73
C TYR A 118 -2.99 4.64 4.80
N VAL A 119 -2.71 5.94 4.76
CA VAL A 119 -1.62 6.52 3.97
C VAL A 119 -0.63 7.17 4.92
N HIS A 120 0.57 6.61 4.99
CA HIS A 120 1.55 7.00 6.01
C HIS A 120 2.13 8.39 5.79
N THR A 121 2.35 8.78 4.53
CA THR A 121 2.91 10.09 4.18
C THR A 121 1.97 10.83 3.27
N VAL A 122 1.29 11.83 3.81
CA VAL A 122 0.45 12.77 3.07
C VAL A 122 1.15 14.13 3.09
N ARG A 123 1.23 14.82 1.95
CA ARG A 123 2.01 16.05 1.82
C ARG A 123 1.47 17.12 2.80
N GLY A 124 2.32 17.59 3.71
CA GLY A 124 2.03 18.72 4.60
C GLY A 124 1.19 18.41 5.84
N ASN A 125 0.50 17.26 5.91
CA ASN A 125 -0.52 17.00 6.92
C ASN A 125 -0.32 15.71 7.76
N GLY A 126 0.84 15.04 7.65
CA GLY A 126 1.10 13.80 8.40
C GLY A 126 0.46 12.57 7.75
N SER A 127 0.17 11.52 8.52
CA SER A 127 -0.53 10.34 8.01
C SER A 127 -2.04 10.51 8.05
N ALA A 128 -2.77 9.87 7.13
CA ALA A 128 -4.24 9.90 7.09
C ALA A 128 -4.84 8.49 7.04
N LEU A 129 -6.04 8.34 7.60
CA LEU A 129 -6.87 7.15 7.52
C LEU A 129 -8.18 7.55 6.82
N TYR A 130 -8.53 6.86 5.74
CA TYR A 130 -9.71 7.15 4.93
C TYR A 130 -10.71 6.01 5.01
N GLU A 131 -11.95 6.34 5.32
CA GLU A 131 -13.09 5.42 5.39
C GLU A 131 -14.10 5.68 4.28
N ALA A 132 -15.00 4.71 4.07
CA ALA A 132 -15.95 4.79 2.98
C ALA A 132 -16.88 6.00 3.16
N GLY A 133 -16.90 6.89 2.16
CA GLY A 133 -17.67 8.13 2.18
C GLY A 133 -16.82 9.38 2.39
N ASP A 134 -15.55 9.25 2.76
CA ASP A 134 -14.63 10.38 2.84
C ASP A 134 -14.39 11.04 1.48
N ASP A 135 -14.19 12.36 1.49
CA ASP A 135 -13.69 13.08 0.32
C ASP A 135 -12.19 12.80 0.12
N ILE A 136 -11.87 12.09 -0.96
CA ILE A 136 -10.50 11.73 -1.34
C ILE A 136 -9.90 12.67 -2.40
N THR A 137 -10.53 13.81 -2.70
CA THR A 137 -10.07 14.74 -3.74
C THR A 137 -8.62 15.17 -3.52
N ASP A 138 -8.29 15.64 -2.31
CA ASP A 138 -6.93 16.05 -1.98
C ASP A 138 -5.92 14.91 -2.09
N LEU A 139 -6.30 13.69 -1.71
CA LEU A 139 -5.45 12.51 -1.84
C LEU A 139 -5.14 12.22 -3.32
N LEU A 140 -6.14 12.31 -4.19
CA LEU A 140 -5.98 12.07 -5.62
C LEU A 140 -5.12 13.15 -6.30
N ASP A 141 -5.23 14.41 -5.85
CA ASP A 141 -4.34 15.49 -6.30
C ASP A 141 -2.90 15.25 -5.87
N MET A 142 -2.69 14.68 -4.69
CA MET A 142 -1.34 14.26 -4.24
C MET A 142 -0.80 13.11 -5.09
N VAL A 143 -1.64 12.13 -5.48
CA VAL A 143 -1.22 11.08 -6.42
C VAL A 143 -0.77 11.69 -7.75
N ALA A 144 -1.51 12.65 -8.30
CA ALA A 144 -1.14 13.34 -9.53
C ALA A 144 0.20 14.11 -9.38
N ALA A 145 0.37 14.83 -8.28
CA ALA A 145 1.60 15.58 -8.00
C ALA A 145 2.82 14.66 -7.87
N GLU A 146 2.69 13.53 -7.16
CA GLU A 146 3.77 12.54 -7.01
C GLU A 146 4.10 11.84 -8.33
N GLN A 147 3.08 11.51 -9.13
CA GLN A 147 3.27 10.93 -10.46
C GLN A 147 4.09 11.88 -11.35
N ASN A 148 3.75 13.17 -11.35
CA ASN A 148 4.46 14.19 -12.10
C ASN A 148 5.91 14.37 -11.59
N ALA A 149 6.10 14.44 -10.28
CA ALA A 149 7.43 14.53 -9.68
C ALA A 149 8.32 13.34 -10.05
N ALA A 150 7.76 12.11 -10.03
CA ALA A 150 8.48 10.90 -10.44
C ALA A 150 8.88 10.92 -11.93
N ASN A 151 8.03 11.47 -12.80
CA ASN A 151 8.34 11.63 -14.22
C ASN A 151 9.47 12.66 -14.45
N VAL A 152 9.45 13.79 -13.73
CA VAL A 152 10.50 14.83 -13.82
C VAL A 152 11.85 14.32 -13.31
N ARG A 153 11.88 13.56 -12.20
CA ARG A 153 13.14 12.94 -11.73
C ARG A 153 13.74 12.01 -12.76
N LYS A 154 12.89 11.23 -13.45
CA LYS A 154 13.32 10.31 -14.50
C LYS A 154 13.88 11.03 -15.74
N SER A 155 13.31 12.18 -16.13
CA SER A 155 13.84 12.95 -17.26
C SER A 155 15.17 13.62 -16.93
N ARG A 156 15.34 14.10 -15.69
CA ARG A 156 16.61 14.68 -15.22
C ARG A 156 17.77 13.69 -15.18
N ASN A 157 17.52 12.43 -14.82
CA ASN A 157 18.56 11.38 -14.79
C ASN A 157 18.93 10.81 -16.18
N LYS A 158 18.34 11.34 -17.26
CA LYS A 158 18.64 10.94 -18.65
C LYS A 158 19.47 11.98 -19.41
N VAL A 159 19.69 13.16 -18.82
CA VAL A 159 20.56 14.22 -19.34
C VAL A 159 21.92 14.07 -18.67
#